data_AF-F0JI02-F1
#
_entry.id   AF-F0JI02-F1
#
_cell.length_a   1.000
_cell.length_b   1.000
_cell.length_c   1.000
_cell.angle_alpha   90.00
_cell.angle_beta   90.00
_cell.angle_gamma   90.00
#
_symmetry.space_group_name_H-M   'P 1'
#
loop_
_entity.id
_entity.type
_entity.pdbx_description
1 polymer ?
#
loop_
_entity_poly.entity_id
_entity_poly.type
_entity_poly.pdbx_seq_one_letter_code
_entity_poly.pdbx_strand_id
1 'polypeptide(L)'
;MIDVAGLVRSLDPRLKLAAALLIGPWLWKVDVPAATGCAAFLLVLVRFLAAGQPGGGKMVRSLLSFVFFWVAIKSVLDGISGVPVEYMATDAAQLAVRLVALLMLGLCLALSTSARALGLAVAWALRPFLGRERAWRIALSLSLMVHFLPACLAALTGVREVVARRLPEAGFFRRMRIIPQAVIRNLGQKTWNQTLAVACRGLDRSGAWEPDFTWAGRDWAATGFVLLAAGAMFFL
;
A
#
# COMPACT_ATOMS: atom_id res chain seq x y z
N MET A 1 -22.54 16.78 -6.66
CA MET A 1 -21.50 16.38 -5.69
C MET A 1 -20.21 16.17 -6.44
N ILE A 2 -19.11 16.77 -6.00
CA ILE A 2 -17.79 16.61 -6.65
C ILE A 2 -17.32 15.16 -6.39
N ASP A 3 -17.05 14.40 -7.46
CA ASP A 3 -16.48 13.04 -7.34
C ASP A 3 -14.98 13.13 -7.02
N VAL A 4 -14.69 13.31 -5.74
CA VAL A 4 -13.31 13.38 -5.21
C VAL A 4 -12.55 12.08 -5.51
N ALA A 5 -13.21 10.92 -5.43
CA ALA A 5 -12.56 9.64 -5.69
C ALA A 5 -12.20 9.49 -7.17
N GLY A 6 -13.09 9.88 -8.08
CA GLY A 6 -12.82 9.92 -9.52
C GLY A 6 -11.68 10.85 -9.87
N LEU A 7 -11.66 12.06 -9.28
CA LEU A 7 -10.58 13.03 -9.48
C LEU A 7 -9.23 12.46 -9.03
N VAL A 8 -9.14 11.93 -7.82
CA VAL A 8 -7.90 11.36 -7.28
C VAL A 8 -7.46 10.15 -8.11
N ARG A 9 -8.38 9.28 -8.54
CA ARG A 9 -8.04 8.15 -9.42
C ARG A 9 -7.51 8.59 -10.77
N SER A 10 -8.02 9.70 -11.32
CA SER A 10 -7.59 10.23 -12.61
C SER A 10 -6.21 10.91 -12.61
N LEU A 11 -5.67 11.30 -11.44
CA LEU A 11 -4.35 11.92 -11.34
C LEU A 11 -3.22 10.97 -11.81
N ASP A 12 -2.16 11.56 -12.36
CA ASP A 12 -0.99 10.83 -12.84
C ASP A 12 -0.38 9.94 -11.72
N PRO A 13 -0.19 8.62 -11.97
CA PRO A 13 0.42 7.70 -11.02
C PRO A 13 1.81 8.10 -10.54
N ARG A 14 2.60 8.78 -11.38
CA ARG A 14 3.94 9.29 -11.03
C ARG A 14 3.86 10.33 -9.94
N LEU A 15 2.91 11.24 -10.03
CA LEU A 15 2.68 12.27 -9.02
C LEU A 15 2.29 11.65 -7.68
N LYS A 16 1.37 10.67 -7.69
CA LYS A 16 0.95 9.95 -6.48
C LYS A 16 2.10 9.22 -5.82
N LEU A 17 2.92 8.52 -6.63
CA LEU A 17 4.10 7.81 -6.14
C LEU A 17 5.15 8.77 -5.59
N ALA A 18 5.44 9.86 -6.30
CA ALA A 18 6.38 10.89 -5.85
C ALA A 18 5.91 11.55 -4.55
N ALA A 19 4.63 11.93 -4.47
CA ALA A 19 4.04 12.47 -3.24
C ALA A 19 4.17 11.47 -2.08
N ALA A 20 3.89 10.18 -2.30
CA ALA A 20 4.06 9.16 -1.27
C ALA A 20 5.52 9.01 -0.81
N LEU A 21 6.47 9.03 -1.75
CA LEU A 21 7.91 8.90 -1.48
C LEU A 21 8.52 10.13 -0.81
N LEU A 22 7.96 11.33 -1.03
CA LEU A 22 8.41 12.56 -0.39
C LEU A 22 7.78 12.74 0.99
N ILE A 23 6.45 12.60 1.08
CA ILE A 23 5.70 12.80 2.34
C ILE A 23 6.11 11.76 3.38
N GLY A 24 6.35 10.49 2.98
CA GLY A 24 6.68 9.42 3.91
C GLY A 24 7.89 9.72 4.81
N PRO A 25 9.08 10.00 4.26
CA PRO A 25 10.25 10.40 5.04
C PRO A 25 10.05 11.74 5.77
N TRP A 26 9.38 12.72 5.14
CA TRP A 26 9.17 14.03 5.77
C TRP A 26 8.28 13.96 7.01
N LEU A 27 7.31 13.07 7.05
CA LEU A 27 6.43 12.89 8.20
C LEU A 27 7.19 12.58 9.51
N TRP A 28 8.42 12.07 9.42
CA TRP A 28 9.29 11.83 10.57
C TRP A 28 10.02 13.06 11.08
N LYS A 29 10.20 14.08 10.23
CA LYS A 29 10.89 15.33 10.55
C LYS A 29 9.95 16.46 10.94
N VAL A 30 8.71 16.39 10.49
CA VAL A 30 7.68 17.40 10.71
C VAL A 30 7.12 17.33 12.13
N ASP A 31 6.68 18.48 12.63
CA ASP A 31 6.06 18.64 13.94
C ASP A 31 4.72 17.91 14.06
N VAL A 32 4.35 17.59 15.30
CA VAL A 32 3.15 16.78 15.60
C VAL A 32 1.86 17.40 15.07
N PRO A 33 1.63 18.73 15.13
CA PRO A 33 0.41 19.34 14.60
C PRO A 33 0.28 19.15 13.08
N ALA A 34 1.37 19.35 12.34
CA ALA A 34 1.40 19.19 10.90
C ALA A 34 1.24 17.71 10.48
N ALA A 35 1.86 16.76 11.21
CA ALA A 35 1.62 15.33 11.01
C ALA A 35 0.15 14.94 11.28
N THR A 36 -0.47 15.56 12.30
CA THR A 36 -1.89 15.35 12.64
C THR A 36 -2.81 15.88 11.54
N GLY A 37 -2.54 17.08 11.01
CA GLY A 37 -3.26 17.64 9.87
C GLY A 37 -3.16 16.76 8.62
N CYS A 38 -1.96 16.24 8.34
CA CYS A 38 -1.74 15.28 7.24
C CYS A 38 -2.55 14.00 7.44
N ALA A 39 -2.53 13.41 8.65
CA ALA A 39 -3.30 12.21 8.98
C ALA A 39 -4.81 12.44 8.80
N ALA A 40 -5.35 13.58 9.27
CA ALA A 40 -6.76 13.92 9.15
C ALA A 40 -7.18 14.10 7.68
N PHE A 41 -6.38 14.81 6.88
CA PHE A 41 -6.62 14.96 5.45
C PHE A 41 -6.62 13.61 4.72
N LEU A 42 -5.62 12.78 4.97
CA LEU A 42 -5.52 11.44 4.37
C LEU A 42 -6.68 10.53 4.79
N LEU A 43 -7.14 10.63 6.04
CA LEU A 43 -8.29 9.87 6.52
C LEU A 43 -9.57 10.23 5.74
N VAL A 44 -9.81 11.53 5.50
CA VAL A 44 -10.94 12.00 4.69
C VAL A 44 -10.82 11.48 3.25
N LEU A 45 -9.64 11.57 2.66
CA LEU A 45 -9.38 11.11 1.29
C LEU A 45 -9.60 9.59 1.14
N VAL A 46 -9.04 8.81 2.07
CA VAL A 46 -9.20 7.36 2.13
C VAL A 46 -10.67 6.99 2.32
N ARG A 47 -11.42 7.71 3.16
CA ARG A 47 -12.86 7.46 3.34
C ARG A 47 -13.62 7.54 2.01
N PHE A 48 -13.37 8.57 1.20
CA PHE A 48 -13.99 8.69 -0.13
C PHE A 48 -13.54 7.59 -1.10
N LEU A 49 -12.25 7.25 -1.12
CA LEU A 49 -11.72 6.20 -1.98
C LEU A 49 -12.24 4.80 -1.60
N ALA A 50 -12.35 4.53 -0.30
CA ALA A 50 -12.78 3.26 0.27
C ALA A 50 -14.29 3.03 0.15
N ALA A 51 -15.09 4.10 0.12
CA ALA A 51 -16.55 4.00 -0.06
C ALA A 51 -16.94 3.33 -1.39
N GLY A 52 -16.11 3.47 -2.42
CA GLY A 52 -16.32 2.85 -3.72
C GLY A 52 -15.76 1.42 -3.86
N GLN A 53 -15.26 0.79 -2.79
CA GLN A 53 -14.62 -0.53 -2.82
C GLN A 53 -15.29 -1.50 -1.82
N PRO A 54 -15.63 -2.73 -2.24
CA PRO A 54 -16.19 -3.73 -1.34
C PRO A 54 -15.17 -4.09 -0.25
N GLY A 55 -15.48 -3.78 1.02
CA GLY A 55 -14.62 -4.08 2.16
C GLY A 55 -13.63 -2.98 2.56
N GLY A 56 -13.69 -1.78 1.97
CA GLY A 56 -12.80 -0.67 2.31
C GLY A 56 -12.75 -0.32 3.80
N GLY A 57 -13.90 -0.39 4.49
CA GLY A 57 -13.97 -0.17 5.95
C GLY A 57 -13.22 -1.23 6.77
N LYS A 58 -13.20 -2.50 6.32
CA LYS A 58 -12.43 -3.57 6.98
C LYS A 58 -10.93 -3.32 6.85
N MET A 59 -10.46 -2.79 5.72
CA MET A 59 -9.06 -2.44 5.52
C MET A 59 -8.61 -1.34 6.47
N VAL A 60 -9.38 -0.26 6.59
CA VAL A 60 -9.09 0.85 7.53
C VAL A 60 -9.06 0.35 8.96
N ARG A 61 -10.04 -0.47 9.37
CA ARG A 61 -10.07 -1.05 10.72
C ARG A 61 -8.84 -1.92 11.01
N SER A 62 -8.40 -2.73 10.04
CA SER A 62 -7.21 -3.56 10.17
C SER A 62 -5.94 -2.72 10.36
N LEU A 63 -5.82 -1.58 9.66
CA LEU A 63 -4.70 -0.67 9.83
C LEU A 63 -4.70 -0.01 11.22
N LEU A 64 -5.87 0.42 11.70
CA LEU A 64 -5.98 0.99 13.04
C LEU A 64 -5.65 -0.02 14.14
N SER A 65 -6.04 -1.29 13.99
CA SER A 65 -5.61 -2.34 14.93
C SER A 65 -4.10 -2.55 14.93
N PHE A 66 -3.45 -2.42 13.77
CA PHE A 66 -1.99 -2.49 13.66
C PHE A 66 -1.30 -1.32 14.37
N VAL A 67 -1.82 -0.09 14.22
CA VAL A 67 -1.31 1.08 14.95
C VAL A 67 -1.46 0.88 16.45
N PHE A 68 -2.66 0.50 16.91
CA PHE A 68 -2.91 0.28 18.33
C PHE A 68 -1.95 -0.74 18.94
N PHE A 69 -1.75 -1.87 18.26
CA PHE A 69 -0.79 -2.89 18.67
C PHE A 69 0.63 -2.34 18.81
N TRP A 70 1.11 -1.58 17.83
CA TRP A 70 2.46 -1.00 17.86
C TRP A 70 2.65 0.08 18.92
N VAL A 71 1.63 0.92 19.12
CA VAL A 71 1.65 1.94 20.18
C VAL A 71 1.68 1.26 21.55
N ALA A 72 0.91 0.20 21.75
CA ALA A 72 0.94 -0.57 22.99
C ALA A 72 2.33 -1.18 23.26
N ILE A 73 2.98 -1.76 22.22
CA ILE A 73 4.36 -2.27 22.34
C ILE A 73 5.31 -1.13 22.73
N LYS A 74 5.25 0.02 22.06
CA LYS A 74 6.11 1.17 22.37
C LYS A 74 5.94 1.62 23.82
N SER A 75 4.69 1.77 24.29
CA SER A 75 4.42 2.19 25.66
C SER A 75 4.96 1.19 26.70
N VAL A 76 4.88 -0.12 26.43
CA VAL A 76 5.47 -1.14 27.30
C VAL A 76 6.99 -1.03 27.32
N LEU A 77 7.62 -0.85 26.16
CA LEU A 77 9.08 -0.68 26.07
C LEU A 77 9.55 0.57 26.82
N ASP A 78 8.85 1.69 26.68
CA ASP A 78 9.19 2.93 27.39
C ASP A 78 9.06 2.79 28.91
N GLY A 79 8.04 2.05 29.37
CA GLY A 79 7.86 1.73 30.78
C GLY A 79 9.00 0.87 31.33
N ILE A 80 9.49 -0.11 30.54
CA ILE A 80 10.65 -0.94 30.91
C ILE A 80 11.94 -0.12 30.89
N SER A 81 12.06 0.85 29.96
CA SER A 81 13.23 1.73 29.86
C SER A 81 13.28 2.84 30.92
N GLY A 82 12.26 2.98 31.76
CA GLY A 82 12.23 3.97 32.83
C GLY A 82 11.96 5.40 32.35
N VAL A 83 11.31 5.57 31.20
CA VAL A 83 10.90 6.88 30.69
C VAL A 83 9.83 7.47 31.63
N PRO A 84 9.89 8.77 32.00
CA PRO A 84 8.86 9.37 32.84
C PRO A 84 7.49 9.32 32.17
N VAL A 85 6.43 9.04 32.94
CA VAL A 85 5.06 8.81 32.46
C VAL A 85 4.52 9.96 31.59
N GLU A 86 4.93 11.19 31.89
CA GLU A 86 4.58 12.39 31.11
C GLU A 86 5.05 12.31 29.66
N TYR A 87 6.27 11.83 29.43
CA TYR A 87 6.85 11.67 28.08
C TYR A 87 6.37 10.40 27.39
N MET A 88 6.00 9.36 28.16
CA MET A 88 5.47 8.12 27.59
C MET A 88 4.21 8.35 26.76
N ALA A 89 3.29 9.20 27.26
CA ALA A 89 2.04 9.50 26.56
C ALA A 89 2.28 10.33 25.29
N THR A 90 3.16 11.33 25.35
CA THR A 90 3.47 12.19 24.20
C THR A 90 4.18 11.43 23.09
N ASP A 91 5.16 10.59 23.44
CA ASP A 91 5.92 9.79 22.47
C ASP A 91 5.03 8.74 21.79
N ALA A 92 4.16 8.08 22.57
CA ALA A 92 3.19 7.13 22.06
C ALA A 92 2.19 7.80 21.10
N ALA A 93 1.68 8.99 21.45
CA ALA A 93 0.78 9.75 20.60
C ALA A 93 1.46 10.21 19.29
N GLN A 94 2.69 10.72 19.37
CA GLN A 94 3.47 11.13 18.20
C GLN A 94 3.73 9.96 17.26
N LEU A 95 4.10 8.80 17.79
CA LEU A 95 4.26 7.58 17.00
C LEU A 95 2.94 7.15 16.36
N ALA A 96 1.84 7.18 17.12
CA ALA A 96 0.52 6.80 16.64
C ALA A 96 0.09 7.65 15.43
N VAL A 97 0.19 8.98 15.55
CA VAL A 97 -0.18 9.92 14.48
C VAL A 97 0.66 9.66 13.22
N ARG A 98 1.97 9.51 13.38
CA ARG A 98 2.88 9.25 12.24
C ARG A 98 2.57 7.92 11.56
N LEU A 99 2.35 6.85 12.32
CA LEU A 99 1.97 5.56 11.78
C LEU A 99 0.62 5.62 11.04
N VAL A 100 -0.39 6.30 11.61
CA VAL A 100 -1.68 6.48 10.94
C VAL A 100 -1.49 7.20 9.61
N ALA A 101 -0.78 8.32 9.58
CA ALA A 101 -0.57 9.06 8.34
C ALA A 101 0.20 8.23 7.29
N LEU A 102 1.27 7.51 7.67
CA LEU A 102 2.01 6.64 6.74
C LEU A 102 1.13 5.52 6.17
N LEU A 103 0.33 4.88 7.02
CA LEU A 103 -0.55 3.79 6.59
C LEU A 103 -1.69 4.31 5.72
N MET A 104 -2.28 5.47 6.04
CA MET A 104 -3.31 6.09 5.22
C MET A 104 -2.75 6.60 3.89
N LEU A 105 -1.51 7.10 3.85
CA LEU A 105 -0.81 7.47 2.63
C LEU A 105 -0.63 6.27 1.70
N GLY A 106 -0.11 5.15 2.25
CA GLY A 106 0.04 3.91 1.51
C GLY A 106 -1.30 3.34 1.03
N LEU A 107 -2.34 3.36 1.88
CA LEU A 107 -3.68 2.92 1.51
C LEU A 107 -4.31 3.81 0.43
N CYS A 108 -4.12 5.13 0.51
CA CYS A 108 -4.57 6.07 -0.50
C CYS A 108 -3.92 5.76 -1.85
N LEU A 109 -2.59 5.53 -1.87
CA LEU A 109 -1.88 5.14 -3.09
C LEU A 109 -2.44 3.82 -3.66
N ALA A 110 -2.67 2.82 -2.81
CA ALA A 110 -3.21 1.52 -3.20
C ALA A 110 -4.65 1.59 -3.73
N LEU A 111 -5.51 2.44 -3.17
CA LEU A 111 -6.91 2.58 -3.58
C LEU A 111 -7.09 3.49 -4.80
N SER A 112 -6.13 4.39 -5.07
CA SER A 112 -6.20 5.36 -6.16
C SER A 112 -5.41 4.97 -7.41
N THR A 113 -4.59 3.92 -7.34
CA THR A 113 -3.65 3.54 -8.40
C THR A 113 -3.73 2.05 -8.67
N SER A 114 -3.90 1.65 -9.94
CA SER A 114 -3.88 0.23 -10.32
C SER A 114 -2.47 -0.35 -10.22
N ALA A 115 -2.36 -1.66 -10.02
CA ALA A 115 -1.07 -2.36 -9.94
C ALA A 115 -0.19 -2.10 -11.17
N ARG A 116 -0.77 -2.08 -12.37
CA ARG A 116 -0.06 -1.79 -13.62
C ARG A 116 0.43 -0.34 -13.68
N ALA A 117 -0.42 0.61 -13.29
CA ALA A 117 -0.05 2.03 -13.27
C ALA A 117 1.08 2.31 -12.26
N LEU A 118 1.03 1.66 -11.10
CA LEU A 118 2.09 1.71 -10.09
C LEU A 118 3.39 1.10 -10.63
N GLY A 119 3.32 -0.07 -11.29
CA GLY A 119 4.47 -0.68 -11.96
C GLY A 119 5.11 0.23 -13.00
N LEU A 120 4.32 0.87 -13.88
CA LEU A 120 4.82 1.83 -14.86
C LEU A 120 5.45 3.07 -14.20
N ALA A 121 4.86 3.58 -13.12
CA ALA A 121 5.43 4.70 -12.36
C ALA A 121 6.76 4.32 -11.71
N VAL A 122 6.88 3.11 -11.15
CA VAL A 122 8.13 2.59 -10.59
C VAL A 122 9.18 2.36 -11.68
N ALA A 123 8.80 1.81 -12.84
CA ALA A 123 9.70 1.68 -13.99
C ALA A 123 10.27 3.05 -14.37
N TRP A 124 9.40 4.06 -14.45
CA TRP A 124 9.81 5.44 -14.73
C TRP A 124 10.79 5.98 -13.69
N ALA A 125 10.51 5.82 -12.39
CA ALA A 125 11.35 6.31 -11.31
C ALA A 125 12.72 5.61 -11.24
N LEU A 126 12.78 4.31 -11.56
CA LEU A 126 14.01 3.51 -11.48
C LEU A 126 14.88 3.58 -12.73
N ARG A 127 14.33 4.00 -13.88
CA ARG A 127 15.07 4.15 -15.14
C ARG A 127 16.39 4.92 -15.02
N PRO A 128 16.48 6.10 -14.37
CA PRO A 128 17.73 6.85 -14.28
C PRO A 128 18.82 6.13 -13.46
N PHE A 129 18.44 5.26 -12.51
CA PHE A 129 19.38 4.61 -11.60
C PHE A 129 19.82 3.21 -12.07
N LEU A 130 18.89 2.41 -12.61
CA LEU A 130 19.12 0.99 -12.93
C LEU A 130 19.16 0.70 -14.43
N GLY A 131 18.91 1.71 -15.26
CA GLY A 131 18.75 1.57 -16.71
C GLY A 131 17.40 0.99 -17.11
N ARG A 132 17.11 1.05 -18.42
CA ARG A 132 15.81 0.64 -18.99
C ARG A 132 15.52 -0.84 -18.75
N GLU A 133 16.51 -1.71 -18.97
CA GLU A 133 16.34 -3.17 -18.93
C GLU A 133 16.03 -3.73 -17.54
N ARG A 134 16.65 -3.20 -16.48
CA ARG A 134 16.38 -3.69 -15.11
C ARG A 134 15.10 -3.09 -14.54
N ALA A 135 14.81 -1.82 -14.86
CA ALA A 135 13.64 -1.12 -14.34
C ALA A 135 12.32 -1.80 -14.74
N TRP A 136 12.18 -2.25 -15.99
CA TRP A 136 10.94 -2.92 -16.43
C TRP A 136 10.74 -4.29 -15.76
N ARG A 137 11.82 -5.05 -15.52
CA ARG A 137 11.73 -6.35 -14.82
C ARG A 137 11.25 -6.19 -13.38
N ILE A 138 11.74 -5.16 -12.68
CA ILE A 138 11.30 -4.81 -11.33
C ILE A 138 9.84 -4.36 -11.33
N ALA A 139 9.44 -3.56 -12.31
CA ALA A 139 8.06 -3.13 -12.45
C ALA A 139 7.09 -4.29 -12.74
N LEU A 140 7.50 -5.23 -13.60
CA LEU A 140 6.74 -6.45 -13.88
C LEU A 140 6.61 -7.31 -12.63
N SER A 141 7.70 -7.58 -11.92
CA SER A 141 7.67 -8.41 -10.70
C SER A 141 6.80 -7.76 -9.62
N LEU A 142 6.91 -6.46 -9.40
CA LEU A 142 6.07 -5.71 -8.47
C LEU A 142 4.59 -5.77 -8.86
N SER A 143 4.28 -5.57 -10.14
CA SER A 143 2.90 -5.63 -10.65
C SER A 143 2.30 -7.03 -10.45
N LEU A 144 3.10 -8.08 -10.71
CA LEU A 144 2.71 -9.46 -10.46
C LEU A 144 2.52 -9.73 -8.97
N MET A 145 3.43 -9.28 -8.11
CA MET A 145 3.29 -9.43 -6.66
C MET A 145 2.00 -8.80 -6.13
N VAL A 146 1.71 -7.55 -6.52
CA VAL A 146 0.49 -6.85 -6.12
C VAL A 146 -0.76 -7.57 -6.64
N HIS A 147 -0.71 -8.10 -7.87
CA HIS A 147 -1.80 -8.87 -8.45
C HIS A 147 -2.00 -10.22 -7.76
N PHE A 148 -0.93 -10.93 -7.42
CA PHE A 148 -0.99 -12.26 -6.82
C PHE A 148 -1.31 -12.25 -5.33
N LEU A 149 -1.07 -11.16 -4.61
CA LEU A 149 -1.33 -11.10 -3.17
C LEU A 149 -2.81 -11.42 -2.82
N PRO A 150 -3.84 -10.81 -3.45
CA PRO A 150 -5.22 -11.22 -3.27
C PRO A 150 -5.48 -12.68 -3.66
N ALA A 151 -4.85 -13.16 -4.73
CA ALA A 151 -5.02 -14.54 -5.20
C ALA A 151 -4.46 -15.57 -4.21
N CYS A 152 -3.35 -15.25 -3.52
CA CYS A 152 -2.77 -16.04 -2.44
C CYS A 152 -3.70 -16.12 -1.24
N LEU A 153 -4.27 -14.99 -0.81
CA LEU A 153 -5.22 -14.96 0.31
C LEU A 153 -6.51 -15.71 0.00
N ALA A 154 -7.04 -15.56 -1.22
CA ALA A 154 -8.21 -16.31 -1.68
C ALA A 154 -7.93 -17.83 -1.77
N ALA A 155 -6.75 -18.23 -2.24
CA ALA A 155 -6.34 -19.62 -2.27
C ALA A 155 -6.21 -20.20 -0.84
N LEU A 156 -5.59 -19.47 0.08
CA LEU A 156 -5.43 -19.90 1.47
C LEU A 156 -6.78 -20.07 2.17
N THR A 157 -7.68 -19.11 2.03
CA THR A 157 -9.03 -19.15 2.63
C THR A 157 -9.86 -20.30 2.05
N GLY A 158 -9.88 -20.44 0.72
CA GLY A 158 -10.57 -21.55 0.06
C GLY A 158 -10.01 -22.93 0.46
N VAL A 159 -8.69 -23.09 0.52
CA VAL A 159 -8.07 -24.34 0.97
C VAL A 159 -8.40 -24.64 2.43
N ARG A 160 -8.35 -23.65 3.32
CA ARG A 160 -8.74 -23.81 4.73
C ARG A 160 -10.18 -24.28 4.87
N GLU A 161 -11.09 -23.71 4.10
CA GLU A 161 -12.50 -24.09 4.10
C GLU A 161 -12.72 -25.51 3.57
N VAL A 162 -12.06 -25.87 2.46
CA VAL A 162 -12.12 -27.23 1.92
C VAL A 162 -11.58 -28.25 2.92
N VAL A 163 -10.45 -27.97 3.57
CA VAL A 163 -9.88 -28.85 4.61
C VAL A 163 -10.81 -28.95 5.81
N ALA A 164 -11.38 -27.84 6.28
CA ALA A 164 -12.31 -27.85 7.41
C ALA A 164 -13.56 -28.69 7.12
N ARG A 165 -14.08 -28.64 5.88
CA ARG A 165 -15.27 -29.40 5.47
C ARG A 165 -14.97 -30.88 5.16
N ARG A 166 -13.81 -31.19 4.59
CA ARG A 166 -13.46 -32.56 4.15
C ARG A 166 -12.68 -33.37 5.19
N LEU A 167 -11.94 -32.72 6.08
CA LEU A 167 -11.22 -33.36 7.19
C LEU A 167 -11.51 -32.61 8.51
N PRO A 168 -12.75 -32.69 9.03
CA PRO A 168 -13.11 -32.01 10.28
C PRO A 168 -12.29 -32.52 11.47
N GLU A 169 -11.98 -33.81 11.53
CA GLU A 169 -11.24 -34.43 12.63
C GLU A 169 -9.71 -34.36 12.49
N ALA A 170 -9.18 -33.76 11.43
CA ALA A 170 -7.72 -33.66 11.28
C ALA A 170 -7.13 -32.76 12.37
N GLY A 171 -6.20 -33.32 13.16
CA GLY A 171 -5.43 -32.57 14.14
C GLY A 171 -4.62 -31.41 13.53
N PHE A 172 -4.26 -30.45 14.39
CA PHE A 172 -3.60 -29.19 14.00
C PHE A 172 -2.34 -29.41 13.13
N PHE A 173 -1.46 -30.33 13.52
CA PHE A 173 -0.22 -30.62 12.78
C PHE A 173 -0.47 -31.15 11.36
N ARG A 174 -1.49 -32.00 11.19
CA ARG A 174 -1.86 -32.52 9.87
C ARG A 174 -2.40 -31.41 8.97
N ARG A 175 -3.21 -30.51 9.53
CA ARG A 175 -3.69 -29.30 8.81
C ARG A 175 -2.54 -28.39 8.40
N MET A 176 -1.56 -28.19 9.29
CA MET A 176 -0.39 -27.36 8.99
C MET A 176 0.53 -27.91 7.90
N ARG A 177 0.50 -29.21 7.63
CA ARG A 177 1.20 -29.81 6.49
C ARG A 177 0.39 -29.75 5.20
N ILE A 178 -0.91 -30.04 5.25
CA ILE A 178 -1.78 -30.15 4.06
C ILE A 178 -2.07 -28.77 3.46
N ILE A 179 -2.35 -27.76 4.29
CA ILE A 179 -2.77 -26.44 3.81
C ILE A 179 -1.69 -25.79 2.93
N PRO A 180 -0.42 -25.66 3.36
CA PRO A 180 0.62 -25.07 2.52
C PRO A 180 0.85 -25.84 1.21
N GLN A 181 0.82 -27.18 1.25
CA GLN A 181 0.99 -28.01 0.05
C GLN A 181 -0.12 -27.78 -0.96
N ALA A 182 -1.38 -27.73 -0.52
CA ALA A 182 -2.52 -27.46 -1.38
C ALA A 182 -2.50 -26.03 -1.92
N VAL A 183 -2.10 -25.04 -1.10
CA VAL A 183 -1.94 -23.65 -1.53
C VAL A 183 -0.85 -23.52 -2.59
N ILE A 184 0.34 -24.11 -2.38
CA ILE A 184 1.44 -24.07 -3.35
C ILE A 184 1.02 -24.71 -4.68
N ARG A 185 0.32 -25.84 -4.64
CA ARG A 185 -0.20 -26.49 -5.86
C ARG A 185 -1.22 -25.60 -6.60
N ASN A 186 -2.16 -25.00 -5.88
CA ASN A 186 -3.15 -24.09 -6.45
C ASN A 186 -2.48 -22.85 -7.08
N LEU A 187 -1.50 -22.28 -6.38
CA LEU A 187 -0.75 -21.13 -6.86
C LEU A 187 0.14 -21.47 -8.04
N GLY A 188 0.78 -22.65 -8.06
CA GLY A 188 1.59 -23.11 -9.20
C GLY A 188 0.78 -23.13 -10.50
N GLN A 189 -0.45 -23.64 -10.46
CA GLN A 189 -1.35 -23.63 -11.63
C GLN A 189 -1.73 -22.22 -12.07
N LYS A 190 -2.06 -21.33 -11.12
CA LYS A 190 -2.40 -19.93 -11.43
C LYS A 190 -1.21 -19.16 -12.00
N THR A 191 -0.02 -19.36 -11.45
CA THR A 191 1.20 -18.73 -11.92
C THR A 191 1.51 -19.14 -13.35
N TRP A 192 1.37 -20.42 -13.69
CA TRP A 192 1.55 -20.88 -15.07
C TRP A 192 0.62 -20.16 -16.05
N ASN A 193 -0.68 -20.11 -15.75
CA ASN A 193 -1.67 -19.43 -16.59
C ASN A 193 -1.37 -17.94 -16.73
N GLN A 194 -0.91 -17.29 -15.66
CA GLN A 194 -0.57 -15.87 -15.69
C GLN A 194 0.70 -15.60 -16.51
N THR A 195 1.73 -16.45 -16.40
CA THR A 195 2.95 -16.33 -17.21
C THR A 195 2.61 -16.46 -18.69
N LEU A 196 1.75 -17.42 -19.05
CA LEU A 196 1.26 -17.57 -20.42
C LEU A 196 0.48 -16.32 -20.86
N ALA A 197 -0.41 -15.79 -20.02
CA ALA A 197 -1.15 -14.57 -20.32
C ALA A 197 -0.25 -13.34 -20.50
N VAL A 198 0.81 -13.21 -19.69
CA VAL A 198 1.82 -12.14 -19.80
C VAL A 198 2.56 -12.24 -21.13
N ALA A 199 3.01 -13.45 -21.51
CA ALA A 199 3.68 -13.70 -22.78
C ALA A 199 2.77 -13.47 -23.98
N CYS A 200 1.53 -13.99 -23.97
CA CYS A 200 0.56 -13.78 -25.05
C CYS A 200 0.17 -12.31 -25.24
N ARG A 201 0.20 -11.50 -24.17
CA ARG A 201 -0.05 -10.05 -24.23
C ARG A 201 1.21 -9.24 -24.58
N GLY A 202 2.35 -9.90 -24.76
CA GLY A 202 3.65 -9.27 -25.01
C GLY A 202 4.02 -8.27 -23.92
N LEU A 203 3.76 -8.60 -22.66
CA LEU A 203 4.10 -7.79 -21.47
C LEU A 203 5.48 -8.16 -20.89
N ASP A 204 6.14 -9.14 -21.48
CA ASP A 204 7.47 -9.67 -21.16
C ASP A 204 8.62 -8.95 -21.89
N ARG A 205 8.30 -7.87 -22.62
CA ARG A 205 9.27 -7.02 -23.35
C ARG A 205 9.33 -5.60 -22.78
N SER A 206 10.50 -4.98 -22.89
CA SER A 206 10.76 -3.62 -22.38
C SER A 206 9.79 -2.57 -22.94
N GLY A 207 9.42 -2.67 -24.23
CA GLY A 207 8.50 -1.74 -24.89
C GLY A 207 7.09 -1.69 -24.26
N ALA A 208 6.62 -2.77 -23.64
CA ALA A 208 5.32 -2.80 -22.96
C ALA A 208 5.30 -2.00 -21.64
N TRP A 209 6.49 -1.63 -21.16
CA TRP A 209 6.72 -0.87 -19.93
C TRP A 209 7.22 0.54 -20.21
N GLU A 210 7.00 1.03 -21.43
CA GLU A 210 7.15 2.45 -21.73
C GLU A 210 5.99 3.24 -21.14
N PRO A 211 6.27 4.24 -20.28
CA PRO A 211 5.23 5.04 -19.66
C PRO A 211 4.57 5.93 -20.72
N ASP A 212 3.32 5.62 -21.05
CA ASP A 212 2.46 6.43 -21.92
C ASP A 212 1.61 7.41 -21.08
N PHE A 213 2.27 8.14 -20.18
CA PHE A 213 1.59 9.04 -19.26
C PHE A 213 1.50 10.44 -19.85
N THR A 214 0.28 10.92 -20.08
CA THR A 214 0.00 12.30 -20.50
C THR A 214 -0.15 13.19 -19.28
N TRP A 215 0.62 14.27 -19.23
CA TRP A 215 0.56 15.24 -18.14
C TRP A 215 -0.54 16.26 -18.43
N ALA A 216 -1.59 16.28 -17.61
CA ALA A 216 -2.72 17.19 -17.78
C ALA A 216 -2.56 18.47 -16.94
N GLY A 217 -3.33 19.51 -17.26
CA GLY A 217 -3.37 20.74 -16.45
C GLY A 217 -3.77 20.50 -14.99
N ARG A 218 -4.53 19.43 -14.71
CA ARG A 218 -4.90 19.02 -13.34
C ARG A 218 -3.71 18.50 -12.54
N ASP A 219 -2.74 17.85 -13.19
CA ASP A 219 -1.54 17.33 -12.53
C ASP A 219 -0.63 18.47 -12.09
N TRP A 220 -0.62 19.60 -12.82
CA TRP A 220 0.05 20.82 -12.37
C TRP A 220 -0.55 21.40 -11.09
N ALA A 221 -1.87 21.52 -11.03
CA ALA A 221 -2.55 22.00 -9.83
C ALA A 221 -2.31 21.07 -8.63
N ALA A 222 -2.37 19.75 -8.86
CA ALA A 222 -2.10 18.75 -7.81
C ALA A 222 -0.62 18.76 -7.37
N THR A 223 0.33 18.95 -8.29
CA THR A 223 1.75 19.10 -7.97
C THR A 223 2.00 20.36 -7.15
N GLY A 224 1.43 21.48 -7.56
CA GLY A 224 1.48 22.73 -6.81
C GLY A 224 0.92 22.57 -5.39
N PHE A 225 -0.23 21.90 -5.26
CA PHE A 225 -0.81 21.59 -3.95
C PHE A 225 0.11 20.71 -3.08
N VAL A 226 0.70 19.64 -3.64
CA VAL A 226 1.63 18.77 -2.91
C VAL A 226 2.87 19.54 -2.47
N LEU A 227 3.45 20.38 -3.34
CA LEU A 227 4.61 21.21 -3.02
C LEU A 227 4.29 22.28 -1.97
N LEU A 228 3.12 22.91 -2.04
CA LEU A 228 2.67 23.88 -1.04
C LEU A 228 2.41 23.20 0.30
N ALA A 229 1.74 22.04 0.31
CA ALA A 229 1.51 21.26 1.52
C ALA A 229 2.84 20.81 2.15
N ALA A 230 3.78 20.37 1.31
CA ALA A 230 5.14 20.05 1.73
C ALA A 230 5.87 21.25 2.34
N GLY A 231 5.84 22.41 1.67
CA GLY A 231 6.43 23.64 2.17
C GLY A 231 5.80 24.07 3.50
N ALA A 232 4.48 24.07 3.59
CA ALA A 232 3.77 24.40 4.83
C ALA A 232 4.14 23.46 6.00
N MET A 233 4.36 22.17 5.73
CA MET A 233 4.84 21.22 6.74
C MET A 233 6.27 21.50 7.23
N PHE A 234 7.10 22.24 6.49
CA PHE A 234 8.45 22.64 6.93
C PHE A 234 8.46 23.92 7.75
N PHE A 235 7.46 24.79 7.59
CA PHE A 235 7.38 26.09 8.26
C PHE A 235 6.47 26.10 9.50
N LEU A 236 5.82 24.98 9.82
CA LEU A 236 4.92 24.77 10.96
C LEU A 236 5.46 23.68 11.89
#